data_AF-X0X508-F1
#
_entry.id   AF-X0X508-F1
#
_cell.length_a   1.000
_cell.length_b   1.000
_cell.length_c   1.000
_cell.angle_alpha   90.00
_cell.angle_beta   90.00
_cell.angle_gamma   90.00
#
_symmetry.space_group_name_H-M   'P 1'
#
loop_
_entity.id
_entity.type
_entity.pdbx_description
1 polymer ?
#
loop_
_entity_poly.entity_id
_entity_poly.type
_entity_poly.pdbx_seq_one_letter_code
_entity_poly.pdbx_strand_id
1 'polypeptide(L)'
;MANNNIVWVDFNTMESFIIDVFKELGISEDDAKICANVLITADKRGIDSHGIARLKPLYYDRIKSGLLSPKTNVEIVRESPTTAVIDGHNGMGQVIAKKSMTLAIKK
;
A
#
# COMPACT_ATOMS: atom_id res chain seq x y z
N MET A 1 -30.63 12.91 -7.24
CA MET A 1 -30.84 11.53 -6.77
C MET A 1 -29.86 11.28 -5.64
N ALA A 2 -30.31 11.36 -4.39
CA ALA A 2 -29.46 11.06 -3.24
C ALA A 2 -29.31 9.53 -3.17
N ASN A 3 -28.11 9.02 -3.45
CA ASN A 3 -27.85 7.59 -3.45
C ASN A 3 -27.70 7.14 -1.99
N ASN A 4 -28.67 6.39 -1.50
CA ASN A 4 -29.01 6.27 -0.08
C ASN A 4 -28.35 5.08 0.64
N ASN A 5 -27.12 4.71 0.29
CA ASN A 5 -26.39 3.60 0.91
C ASN A 5 -24.95 4.01 1.28
N ILE A 6 -24.83 5.04 2.12
CA ILE A 6 -23.55 5.39 2.76
C ILE A 6 -23.51 4.67 4.10
N VAL A 7 -22.46 3.86 4.31
CA VAL A 7 -22.18 3.21 5.60
C VAL A 7 -20.96 3.88 6.21
N TRP A 8 -21.13 4.40 7.42
CA TRP A 8 -20.03 4.96 8.20
C TRP A 8 -19.33 3.84 8.95
N VAL A 9 -18.01 3.77 8.80
CA VAL A 9 -17.13 2.86 9.52
C VAL A 9 -16.02 3.70 10.13
N ASP A 10 -15.66 3.43 11.39
CA ASP A 10 -14.57 4.15 12.03
C ASP A 10 -13.23 3.81 11.38
N PHE A 11 -12.30 4.77 11.41
CA PHE A 11 -11.01 4.60 10.75
C PHE A 11 -10.17 3.46 11.33
N ASN A 12 -10.29 3.14 12.62
CA ASN A 12 -9.48 2.10 13.25
C ASN A 12 -9.95 0.71 12.82
N THR A 13 -11.27 0.50 12.75
CA THR A 13 -11.85 -0.74 12.21
C THR A 13 -11.52 -0.89 10.73
N MET A 14 -11.59 0.18 9.94
CA MET A 14 -11.21 0.12 8.52
C MET A 14 -9.72 -0.18 8.33
N GLU A 15 -8.85 0.46 9.10
CA GLU A 15 -7.40 0.21 9.06
C GLU A 15 -7.07 -1.23 9.45
N SER A 16 -7.69 -1.74 10.52
CA SER A 16 -7.52 -3.14 10.96
C SER A 16 -7.98 -4.12 9.88
N PHE A 17 -9.14 -3.87 9.26
CA PHE A 17 -9.65 -4.67 8.15
C PHE A 17 -8.67 -4.71 6.96
N ILE A 18 -8.10 -3.56 6.58
CA ILE A 18 -7.11 -3.49 5.50
C ILE A 18 -5.86 -4.32 5.84
N ILE A 19 -5.36 -4.22 7.09
CA ILE A 19 -4.21 -4.99 7.57
C ILE A 19 -4.50 -6.49 7.47
N ASP A 20 -5.65 -6.94 7.97
CA ASP A 20 -6.03 -8.35 7.98
C ASP A 20 -6.15 -8.91 6.56
N VAL A 21 -6.76 -8.15 5.64
CA VAL A 21 -6.83 -8.54 4.22
C VAL A 21 -5.43 -8.70 3.61
N PHE A 22 -4.51 -7.78 3.87
CA PHE A 22 -3.15 -7.88 3.34
C PHE A 22 -2.37 -9.07 3.93
N LYS A 23 -2.52 -9.33 5.23
CA LYS A 23 -1.91 -10.49 5.87
C LYS A 23 -2.42 -11.80 5.27
N GLU A 24 -3.73 -11.90 5.03
CA GLU A 24 -4.34 -13.07 4.41
C GLU A 24 -3.90 -13.27 2.94
N LEU A 25 -3.46 -12.19 2.28
CA LEU A 25 -2.85 -12.24 0.95
C LEU A 25 -1.36 -12.62 0.97
N GLY A 26 -0.79 -12.91 2.15
CA GLY A 26 0.60 -13.33 2.31
C GLY A 26 1.61 -12.17 2.44
N ILE A 27 1.14 -10.94 2.64
CA ILE A 27 2.01 -9.80 2.95
C ILE A 27 2.43 -9.87 4.43
N SER A 28 3.67 -9.52 4.74
CA SER A 28 4.15 -9.48 6.14
C SER A 28 3.37 -8.45 6.95
N GLU A 29 3.29 -8.63 8.28
CA GLU A 29 2.55 -7.70 9.14
C GLU A 29 3.08 -6.25 9.03
N ASP A 30 4.40 -6.08 8.96
CA ASP A 30 5.01 -4.75 8.87
C ASP A 30 4.69 -4.06 7.53
N ASP A 31 4.74 -4.80 6.42
CA ASP A 31 4.39 -4.29 5.10
C ASP A 31 2.89 -4.01 4.99
N ALA A 32 2.04 -4.88 5.58
CA ALA A 32 0.59 -4.69 5.64
C ALA A 32 0.23 -3.40 6.39
N LYS A 33 0.88 -3.12 7.52
CA LYS A 33 0.71 -1.85 8.27
C LYS A 33 1.12 -0.63 7.43
N ILE A 34 2.20 -0.72 6.66
CA ILE A 34 2.62 0.36 5.74
C ILE A 34 1.54 0.60 4.68
N CYS A 35 1.07 -0.46 4.02
CA CYS A 35 0.05 -0.34 2.98
C CYS A 35 -1.27 0.20 3.53
N ALA A 36 -1.73 -0.32 4.67
CA ALA A 36 -2.95 0.12 5.34
C ALA A 36 -2.89 1.60 5.73
N ASN A 37 -1.79 2.03 6.33
CA ASN A 37 -1.61 3.44 6.72
C ASN A 37 -1.72 4.39 5.51
N VAL A 38 -1.18 4.01 4.35
CA VAL A 38 -1.30 4.83 3.12
C VAL A 38 -2.75 4.92 2.65
N LEU A 39 -3.46 3.79 2.57
CA LEU A 39 -4.85 3.77 2.10
C LEU A 39 -5.77 4.54 3.07
N ILE A 40 -5.68 4.27 4.37
CA ILE A 40 -6.53 4.95 5.35
C ILE A 40 -6.20 6.43 5.46
N THR A 41 -4.95 6.84 5.23
CA THR A 41 -4.59 8.26 5.18
C THR A 41 -5.26 8.99 4.02
N ALA A 42 -5.44 8.33 2.87
CA ALA A 42 -6.19 8.90 1.76
C ALA A 42 -7.67 9.10 2.13
N ASP A 43 -8.31 8.10 2.76
CA ASP A 43 -9.70 8.20 3.24
C ASP A 43 -9.84 9.30 4.30
N LYS A 44 -8.93 9.36 5.28
CA LYS A 44 -8.88 10.41 6.32
C LYS A 44 -8.76 11.83 5.72
N ARG A 45 -8.22 11.96 4.51
CA ARG A 45 -8.06 13.22 3.77
C ARG A 45 -9.17 13.48 2.75
N GLY A 46 -10.20 12.63 2.67
CA GLY A 46 -11.29 12.74 1.71
C GLY A 46 -10.88 12.47 0.26
N ILE A 47 -9.82 11.66 0.05
CA ILE A 47 -9.35 11.25 -1.28
C ILE A 47 -9.86 9.83 -1.56
N ASP A 48 -11.16 9.70 -1.72
CA ASP A 48 -11.88 8.42 -1.83
C ASP A 48 -11.37 7.55 -3.01
N SER A 49 -10.85 8.21 -4.05
CA SER A 49 -10.27 7.54 -5.21
C SER A 49 -8.92 6.85 -4.94
N HIS A 50 -8.33 6.96 -3.76
CA HIS A 50 -7.01 6.39 -3.44
C HIS A 50 -6.93 5.63 -2.11
N GLY A 51 -8.01 5.60 -1.32
CA GLY A 51 -8.06 4.86 -0.06
C GLY A 51 -8.62 3.44 -0.20
N ILE A 52 -9.54 3.06 0.69
CA ILE A 52 -10.12 1.70 0.77
C ILE A 52 -10.71 1.22 -0.57
N ALA A 53 -11.24 2.12 -1.39
CA ALA A 53 -11.78 1.80 -2.72
C ALA A 53 -10.75 1.11 -3.65
N ARG A 54 -9.45 1.23 -3.36
CA ARG A 54 -8.38 0.55 -4.11
C ARG A 54 -8.04 -0.84 -3.57
N LEU A 55 -8.39 -1.17 -2.33
CA LEU A 55 -8.02 -2.43 -1.67
C LEU A 55 -8.36 -3.63 -2.55
N LYS A 56 -9.63 -3.74 -2.97
CA LYS A 56 -10.08 -4.87 -3.79
C LYS A 56 -9.49 -4.86 -5.22
N PRO A 57 -9.78 -3.86 -6.08
CA PRO A 57 -9.43 -3.96 -7.49
C PRO A 57 -7.93 -3.83 -7.79
N LEU A 58 -7.17 -3.08 -6.97
CA LEU A 58 -5.75 -2.83 -7.26
C LEU A 58 -4.80 -3.73 -6.48
N TYR A 59 -5.19 -4.23 -5.31
CA TYR A 59 -4.28 -5.05 -4.51
C TYR A 59 -4.77 -6.50 -4.40
N TYR A 60 -5.96 -6.73 -3.85
CA TYR A 60 -6.49 -8.09 -3.71
C TYR A 60 -6.54 -8.82 -5.06
N ASP A 61 -7.21 -8.24 -6.06
CA ASP A 61 -7.42 -8.89 -7.36
C ASP A 61 -6.08 -9.07 -8.11
N ARG A 62 -5.12 -8.13 -7.96
CA ARG A 62 -3.80 -8.21 -8.59
C ARG A 62 -2.87 -9.23 -7.93
N ILE A 63 -2.90 -9.34 -6.61
CA ILE A 63 -2.17 -10.39 -5.89
C ILE A 63 -2.74 -11.76 -6.26
N LYS A 64 -4.07 -11.91 -6.26
CA LYS A 64 -4.72 -13.18 -6.64
C LYS A 64 -4.47 -13.59 -8.09
N SER A 65 -4.28 -12.63 -9.00
CA SER A 65 -3.92 -12.91 -10.41
C SER A 65 -2.41 -13.05 -10.66
N GLY A 66 -1.57 -12.93 -9.63
CA GLY A 66 -0.11 -13.00 -9.77
C GLY A 66 0.54 -11.76 -10.41
N LEU A 67 -0.23 -10.69 -10.63
CA LEU A 67 0.25 -9.42 -11.18
C LEU A 67 0.96 -8.55 -10.16
N LEU A 68 0.85 -8.85 -8.87
CA LEU A 68 1.51 -8.14 -7.78
C LEU A 68 2.08 -9.14 -6.77
N SER A 69 3.36 -9.00 -6.41
CA SER A 69 4.00 -9.87 -5.43
C SER A 69 3.62 -9.47 -4.00
N PRO A 70 3.07 -10.39 -3.19
CA PRO A 70 2.78 -10.11 -1.78
C PRO A 70 4.06 -9.98 -0.94
N LYS A 71 5.16 -10.61 -1.38
CA LYS A 71 6.48 -10.42 -0.76
C LYS A 71 7.20 -9.28 -1.48
N THR A 72 7.40 -8.17 -0.78
CA THR A 72 8.09 -7.00 -1.33
C THR A 72 9.60 -7.13 -1.17
N ASN A 73 10.29 -7.42 -2.26
CA ASN A 73 11.75 -7.35 -2.35
C ASN A 73 12.15 -6.01 -2.95
N VAL A 74 13.32 -5.49 -2.56
CA VAL A 74 13.83 -4.21 -3.06
C VAL A 74 15.33 -4.35 -3.32
N GLU A 75 15.77 -3.97 -4.51
CA GLU A 75 17.16 -3.97 -4.96
C GLU A 75 17.59 -2.56 -5.38
N ILE A 76 18.76 -2.10 -4.91
CA ILE A 76 19.38 -0.88 -5.42
C ILE A 76 20.21 -1.27 -6.65
N VAL A 77 19.71 -0.93 -7.83
CA VAL A 77 20.35 -1.27 -9.12
C VAL A 77 21.52 -0.32 -9.40
N ARG A 78 21.41 0.95 -8.97
CA ARG A 78 22.45 1.96 -9.14
C ARG A 78 22.33 3.02 -8.06
N GLU A 79 23.47 3.53 -7.61
CA GLU A 79 23.52 4.58 -6.58
C GLU A 79 24.60 5.62 -6.90
N SER A 80 24.33 6.87 -6.55
CA SER A 80 25.30 7.97 -6.49
C SER A 80 25.14 8.71 -5.14
N PRO A 81 25.97 9.73 -4.84
CA PRO A 81 25.80 10.51 -3.62
C PRO A 81 24.39 11.09 -3.45
N THR A 82 23.75 11.52 -4.53
CA THR A 82 22.45 12.23 -4.49
C THR A 82 21.30 11.50 -5.20
N THR A 83 21.53 10.33 -5.81
CA THR A 83 20.50 9.59 -6.55
C THR A 83 20.58 8.08 -6.30
N ALA A 84 19.47 7.36 -6.49
CA ALA A 84 19.42 5.90 -6.52
C ALA A 84 18.35 5.40 -7.51
N VAL A 85 18.61 4.28 -8.16
CA VAL A 85 17.66 3.52 -8.98
C VAL A 85 17.32 2.24 -8.23
N ILE A 86 16.03 2.00 -8.02
CA ILE A 86 15.53 0.89 -7.21
C ILE A 86 14.61 0.01 -8.05
N ASP A 87 14.87 -1.29 -8.09
CA ASP A 87 13.93 -2.30 -8.58
C ASP A 87 13.10 -2.81 -7.39
N GLY A 88 11.78 -2.77 -7.51
CA GLY A 88 10.83 -3.24 -6.50
C GLY A 88 10.35 -4.67 -6.72
N HIS A 89 10.83 -5.35 -7.77
CA HIS A 89 10.49 -6.73 -8.13
C HIS A 89 8.98 -7.02 -8.06
N ASN A 90 8.20 -6.10 -8.61
CA ASN A 90 6.73 -6.18 -8.65
C ASN A 90 6.05 -6.27 -7.26
N GLY A 91 6.71 -5.79 -6.20
CA GLY A 91 6.18 -5.77 -4.84
C GLY A 91 5.22 -4.61 -4.57
N MET A 92 4.85 -4.44 -3.29
CA MET A 92 3.90 -3.42 -2.88
C MET A 92 4.48 -2.00 -3.02
N GLY A 93 3.87 -1.18 -3.88
CA GLY A 93 4.36 0.17 -4.19
C GLY A 93 4.53 1.07 -2.96
N GLN A 94 3.65 0.97 -1.97
CA GLN A 94 3.73 1.74 -0.72
C GLN A 94 4.99 1.40 0.10
N VAL A 95 5.34 0.12 0.15
CA VAL A 95 6.52 -0.37 0.88
C VAL A 95 7.79 0.04 0.14
N ILE A 96 7.82 -0.14 -1.18
CA ILE A 96 8.93 0.28 -2.05
C ILE A 96 9.15 1.79 -1.91
N ALA A 97 8.08 2.59 -2.00
CA ALA A 97 8.14 4.03 -1.89
C ALA A 97 8.62 4.50 -0.50
N LYS A 98 8.15 3.88 0.58
CA LYS A 98 8.60 4.21 1.95
C LYS A 98 10.11 3.99 2.09
N LYS A 99 10.62 2.83 1.66
CA LYS A 99 12.05 2.51 1.70
C LYS A 99 12.87 3.46 0.81
N SER A 100 12.38 3.74 -0.39
CA SER A 100 13.01 4.66 -1.34
C SER A 100 13.08 6.08 -0.80
N MET A 101 12.01 6.57 -0.18
CA MET A 101 11.96 7.90 0.44
C MET A 101 12.90 7.99 1.63
N THR A 102 12.97 6.96 2.48
CA THR A 102 13.96 6.90 3.58
C THR A 102 15.40 6.99 3.05
N LEU A 103 15.71 6.30 1.95
CA LEU A 103 17.02 6.42 1.31
C LEU A 103 17.28 7.83 0.78
N ALA A 104 16.29 8.44 0.13
CA ALA A 104 16.40 9.79 -0.41
C ALA A 104 16.64 10.85 0.68
N ILE A 105 15.95 10.75 1.82
CA ILE A 105 16.13 11.67 2.97
C ILE A 105 17.53 11.54 3.59
N LYS A 106 18.13 10.35 3.54
CA LYS A 106 19.47 10.08 4.12
C LYS A 106 20.60 10.67 3.26
N LYS A 107 20.37 10.88 1.96
CA LYS A 107 21.35 11.43 1.02
C LYS A 107 21.43 12.93 1.13
#